data_AF-A0A9E2YEM0-F1
#
_entry.id   AF-A0A9E2YEM0-F1
#
_cell.length_a   1.000
_cell.length_b   1.000
_cell.length_c   1.000
_cell.angle_alpha   90.00
_cell.angle_beta   90.00
_cell.angle_gamma   90.00
#
_symmetry.space_group_name_H-M   'P 1'
#
loop_
_entity.id
_entity.type
_entity.pdbx_description
1 polymer ?
#
loop_
_entity_poly.entity_id
_entity_poly.type
_entity_poly.pdbx_seq_one_letter_code
_entity_poly.pdbx_strand_id
1 'polypeptide(L)'
;MRSCCRFVLALAVAGISFTTADVRAQVAAPTPAQNPQTNSQPAAPTVTPVTAAQPTFGTGSPLGFPSFNPAYRGSQMDYPAAEVQTVPLARARLASARAEQDLMMSDLHSTVDRLWEDFDYSQPVVDARKEEDAAYLEYDDARRKVLESLSNDPTYRAMISLVVSLKMKLEDERPTKTPTPEELERLIATATLKLSYASSASAMESAALAADERVQSAHARLVAAGQKSAALRADFERSLHRSPEFLAARRNYDDARVMRLTADAFLDGAVNARDVAMAYAYYIHRFDQYSYSPGLLSPGLYYGAGYGYYGR
;
A
#
# COMPACT_ATOMS: atom_id res chain seq x y z
N MET A 1 -7.90 14.57 -7.08
CA MET A 1 -8.14 13.34 -6.27
C MET A 1 -8.62 12.20 -7.16
N ARG A 2 -7.74 11.63 -8.00
CA ARG A 2 -7.97 10.38 -8.75
C ARG A 2 -6.60 9.77 -9.08
N SER A 3 -6.08 8.93 -8.20
CA SER A 3 -4.98 8.00 -8.49
C SER A 3 -4.78 7.11 -7.28
N CYS A 4 -5.39 5.93 -7.30
CA CYS A 4 -4.95 4.78 -6.49
C CYS A 4 -5.63 3.52 -7.04
N CYS A 5 -5.08 3.01 -8.14
CA CYS A 5 -5.28 1.65 -8.61
C CYS A 5 -4.19 1.36 -9.66
N ARG A 6 -2.92 1.30 -9.21
CA ARG A 6 -1.87 0.69 -10.02
C ARG A 6 -1.87 -0.81 -9.75
N PHE A 7 -2.53 -1.52 -10.64
CA PHE A 7 -2.50 -2.96 -10.79
C PHE A 7 -1.05 -3.42 -10.93
N VAL A 8 -0.58 -4.27 -10.01
CA VAL A 8 0.66 -5.03 -10.18
C VAL A 8 0.36 -6.12 -11.21
N LEU A 9 0.66 -5.83 -12.48
CA LEU A 9 0.63 -6.81 -13.55
C LEU A 9 1.95 -7.59 -13.50
N ALA A 10 1.93 -8.76 -12.87
CA ALA A 10 3.03 -9.72 -12.95
C ALA A 10 3.13 -10.25 -14.38
N LEU A 11 4.07 -9.72 -15.16
CA LEU A 11 4.39 -10.20 -16.49
C LEU A 11 5.16 -11.52 -16.36
N ALA A 12 4.49 -12.65 -16.54
CA ALA A 12 5.13 -13.94 -16.70
C ALA A 12 5.82 -13.97 -18.08
N VAL A 13 7.11 -13.64 -18.11
CA VAL A 13 7.96 -13.82 -19.28
C VAL A 13 8.21 -15.32 -19.44
N ALA A 14 7.54 -15.93 -20.42
CA ALA A 14 7.88 -17.28 -20.88
C ALA A 14 9.30 -17.26 -21.46
N GLY A 15 10.24 -17.86 -20.73
CA GLY A 15 11.63 -18.00 -21.15
C GLY A 15 11.73 -18.91 -22.38
N ILE A 16 12.02 -18.31 -23.53
CA ILE A 16 12.63 -19.02 -24.64
C ILE A 16 14.11 -19.18 -24.29
N SER A 17 14.48 -20.37 -23.85
CA SER A 17 15.86 -20.76 -23.56
C SER A 17 16.66 -20.81 -24.86
N PHE A 18 17.28 -19.69 -25.25
CA PHE A 18 18.39 -19.73 -26.19
C PHE A 18 19.58 -20.35 -25.49
N THR A 19 19.95 -21.57 -25.89
CA THR A 19 21.21 -22.21 -25.51
C THR A 19 22.36 -21.45 -26.19
N THR A 20 22.81 -20.37 -25.54
CA THR A 20 24.08 -19.72 -25.89
C THR A 20 25.23 -20.63 -25.48
N ALA A 21 26.05 -21.02 -26.45
CA ALA A 21 27.30 -21.72 -26.19
C ALA A 21 28.15 -20.91 -25.20
N ASP A 22 28.59 -21.57 -24.12
CA ASP A 22 29.47 -21.05 -23.08
C ASP A 22 30.82 -20.61 -23.68
N VAL A 23 30.93 -19.35 -24.07
CA VAL A 23 32.22 -18.65 -24.11
C VAL A 23 32.44 -18.09 -22.71
N ARG A 24 33.10 -18.89 -21.86
CA ARG A 24 33.65 -18.46 -20.57
C ARG A 24 34.73 -17.41 -20.82
N ALA A 25 34.33 -16.16 -21.05
CA ALA A 25 35.17 -15.02 -20.75
C ALA A 25 35.15 -14.85 -19.23
N GLN A 26 36.29 -15.11 -18.58
CA GLN A 26 36.54 -14.68 -17.20
C GLN A 26 36.50 -13.16 -17.16
N VAL A 27 35.29 -12.59 -17.04
CA VAL A 27 35.13 -11.19 -16.65
C VAL A 27 35.43 -11.15 -15.16
N ALA A 28 36.60 -10.62 -14.83
CA ALA A 28 36.97 -10.29 -13.47
C ALA A 28 35.82 -9.51 -12.83
N ALA A 29 35.34 -9.98 -11.68
CA ALA A 29 34.32 -9.28 -10.91
C ALA A 29 34.77 -7.81 -10.74
N PRO A 30 33.92 -6.82 -11.05
CA PRO A 30 34.24 -5.44 -10.80
C PRO A 30 34.50 -5.28 -9.30
N THR A 31 35.73 -4.88 -8.96
CA THR A 31 36.11 -4.45 -7.62
C THR A 31 35.04 -3.46 -7.15
N PRO A 32 34.40 -3.67 -5.98
CA PRO A 32 33.41 -2.72 -5.48
C PRO A 32 34.10 -1.36 -5.37
N ALA A 33 33.58 -0.39 -6.13
CA ALA A 33 34.01 0.99 -6.04
C ALA A 33 33.83 1.41 -4.58
N GLN A 34 34.95 1.65 -3.89
CA GLN A 34 34.95 2.31 -2.59
C GLN A 34 34.34 3.69 -2.81
N ASN A 35 33.08 3.85 -2.43
CA ASN A 35 32.43 5.14 -2.36
C ASN A 35 33.27 6.04 -1.44
N PRO A 36 33.89 7.14 -1.93
CA PRO A 36 34.34 8.18 -1.03
C PRO A 36 33.08 8.82 -0.47
N GLN A 37 32.64 8.34 0.70
CA GLN A 37 31.68 9.07 1.53
C GLN A 37 32.33 10.38 1.95
N THR A 38 32.26 11.39 1.09
CA THR A 38 32.32 12.79 1.54
C THR A 38 31.05 13.02 2.35
N ASN A 39 31.21 12.80 3.65
CA ASN A 39 30.25 13.03 4.71
C ASN A 39 29.96 14.54 4.82
N SER A 40 29.26 15.09 3.83
CA SER A 40 28.50 16.33 4.00
C SER A 40 27.06 15.93 4.28
N GLN A 41 26.85 15.31 5.44
CA GLN A 41 25.52 15.29 6.06
C GLN A 41 25.13 16.76 6.25
N PRO A 42 24.06 17.26 5.59
CA PRO A 42 23.45 18.50 6.04
C PRO A 42 23.10 18.31 7.52
N ALA A 43 23.48 19.28 8.35
CA ALA A 43 23.20 19.26 9.79
C ALA A 43 21.77 18.81 9.99
N ALA A 44 21.60 17.63 10.61
CA ALA A 44 20.29 17.09 10.88
C ALA A 44 19.46 18.20 11.54
N PRO A 45 18.25 18.51 11.04
CA PRO A 45 17.37 19.40 11.75
C PRO A 45 17.32 18.86 13.18
N THR A 46 17.60 19.71 14.17
CA THR A 46 17.41 19.36 15.56
C THR A 46 15.92 19.12 15.71
N VAL A 47 15.49 17.87 15.47
CA VAL A 47 14.19 17.38 15.83
C VAL A 47 14.25 17.37 17.34
N THR A 48 13.92 18.51 17.96
CA THR A 48 13.46 18.51 19.34
C THR A 48 12.43 17.40 19.37
N PRO A 49 12.64 16.33 20.16
CA PRO A 49 11.61 15.33 20.31
C PRO A 49 10.38 16.12 20.66
N VAL A 50 9.39 16.09 19.77
CA VAL A 50 8.03 16.26 20.21
C VAL A 50 7.89 15.02 21.08
N THR A 51 8.27 15.16 22.36
CA THR A 51 7.58 14.51 23.44
C THR A 51 6.15 14.88 23.11
N ALA A 52 5.49 14.02 22.33
CA ALA A 52 4.06 13.88 22.35
C ALA A 52 3.84 13.85 23.84
N ALA A 53 3.35 14.97 24.36
CA ALA A 53 3.02 15.06 25.75
C ALA A 53 2.18 13.80 25.90
N GLN A 54 2.73 12.78 26.58
CA GLN A 54 1.87 11.74 27.10
C GLN A 54 0.74 12.57 27.67
N PRO A 55 -0.52 12.34 27.27
CA PRO A 55 -1.60 12.98 27.97
C PRO A 55 -1.35 12.54 29.40
N THR A 56 -0.66 13.40 30.14
CA THR A 56 -0.58 13.39 31.57
C THR A 56 -2.05 13.67 31.79
N PHE A 57 -2.80 12.59 31.90
CA PHE A 57 -3.99 12.54 32.71
C PHE A 57 -3.46 12.82 34.11
N GLY A 58 -2.96 14.05 34.29
CA GLY A 58 -2.81 14.69 35.54
C GLY A 58 -4.18 14.51 36.12
N THR A 59 -4.20 13.75 37.20
CA THR A 59 -5.34 13.63 38.09
C THR A 59 -5.81 14.99 38.61
N GLY A 60 -5.17 16.11 38.22
CA GLY A 60 -5.71 17.46 38.26
C GLY A 60 -6.33 17.89 36.92
N SER A 61 -7.60 17.54 36.69
CA SER A 61 -8.44 18.32 35.77
C SER A 61 -8.56 19.76 36.31
N PRO A 62 -8.18 20.81 35.55
CA PRO A 62 -8.50 22.20 35.88
C PRO A 62 -9.96 22.55 35.59
N LEU A 63 -10.68 21.66 34.89
CA LEU A 63 -12.14 21.64 34.91
C LEU A 63 -12.53 20.93 36.19
N GLY A 64 -12.85 21.71 37.22
CA GLY A 64 -13.45 21.24 38.46
C GLY A 64 -14.77 20.56 38.16
N PHE A 65 -14.71 19.30 37.72
CA PHE A 65 -15.83 18.39 37.88
C PHE A 65 -16.07 18.33 39.39
N PRO A 66 -17.29 18.66 39.86
CA PRO A 66 -17.58 18.64 41.28
C PRO A 66 -17.20 17.26 41.80
N SER A 67 -16.24 17.23 42.72
CA SER A 67 -15.84 16.02 43.41
C SER A 67 -17.09 15.50 44.10
N PHE A 68 -17.74 14.51 43.48
CA PHE A 68 -18.97 13.92 44.02
C PHE A 68 -18.62 13.34 45.38
N ASN A 69 -19.09 14.04 46.42
CA ASN A 69 -18.82 13.72 47.81
C ASN A 69 -19.33 12.29 48.10
N PRO A 70 -18.46 11.30 48.38
CA PRO A 70 -18.87 9.92 48.59
C PRO A 70 -19.70 9.74 49.87
N ALA A 71 -19.76 10.75 50.74
CA ALA A 71 -20.46 10.71 52.02
C ALA A 71 -22.00 10.83 51.90
N TYR A 72 -22.56 11.18 50.75
CA TYR A 72 -24.02 11.27 50.52
C TYR A 72 -24.58 10.06 49.74
N ARG A 73 -23.92 8.90 49.81
CA ARG A 73 -24.42 7.59 49.33
C ARG A 73 -25.22 6.82 50.38
N GLY A 74 -25.64 7.47 51.46
CA GLY A 74 -26.56 6.90 52.43
C GLY A 74 -27.96 6.80 51.82
N SER A 75 -28.38 5.58 51.51
CA SER A 75 -29.77 5.09 51.46
C SER A 75 -30.66 5.28 50.22
N GLN A 76 -30.21 5.72 49.03
CA GLN A 76 -31.18 5.94 47.92
C GLN A 76 -30.74 5.72 46.46
N MET A 77 -29.64 5.03 46.16
CA MET A 77 -29.27 4.77 44.76
C MET A 77 -28.87 3.31 44.54
N ASP A 78 -29.87 2.43 44.46
CA ASP A 78 -29.73 1.04 43.97
C ASP A 78 -29.38 0.97 42.47
N TYR A 79 -29.26 2.11 41.81
CA TYR A 79 -28.84 2.23 40.42
C TYR A 79 -27.30 2.21 40.29
N PRO A 80 -26.71 1.40 39.39
CA PRO A 80 -25.27 1.33 39.17
C PRO A 80 -24.74 2.54 38.38
N ALA A 81 -24.86 3.72 39.00
CA ALA A 81 -24.59 5.00 38.35
C ALA A 81 -23.14 5.13 37.89
N ALA A 82 -22.19 4.57 38.63
CA ALA A 82 -20.77 4.66 38.31
C ALA A 82 -20.44 3.87 37.04
N GLU A 83 -20.90 2.62 36.95
CA GLU A 83 -20.66 1.72 35.83
C GLU A 83 -21.32 2.24 34.55
N VAL A 84 -22.56 2.72 34.65
CA VAL A 84 -23.29 3.32 33.51
C VAL A 84 -22.61 4.60 33.03
N GLN A 85 -22.13 5.46 33.94
CA GLN A 85 -21.46 6.71 33.60
C GLN A 85 -20.08 6.51 32.96
N THR A 86 -19.43 5.35 33.13
CA THR A 86 -18.13 5.07 32.49
C THR A 86 -18.22 4.81 30.99
N VAL A 87 -19.35 4.30 30.48
CA VAL A 87 -19.51 3.93 29.06
C VAL A 87 -19.39 5.11 28.11
N PRO A 88 -20.04 6.28 28.34
CA PRO A 88 -19.83 7.46 27.50
C PRO A 88 -18.36 7.90 27.41
N LEU A 89 -17.64 7.89 28.53
CA LEU A 89 -16.21 8.22 28.56
C LEU A 89 -15.40 7.20 27.77
N ALA A 90 -15.67 5.90 27.92
CA ALA A 90 -14.98 4.86 27.17
C ALA A 90 -15.21 4.98 25.66
N ARG A 91 -16.43 5.30 25.24
CA ARG A 91 -16.75 5.57 23.82
C ARG A 91 -16.01 6.80 23.30
N ALA A 92 -15.94 7.87 24.08
CA ALA A 92 -15.20 9.08 23.71
C ALA A 92 -13.70 8.79 23.52
N ARG A 93 -13.10 8.00 24.43
CA ARG A 93 -11.69 7.56 24.32
C ARG A 93 -11.44 6.70 23.09
N LEU A 94 -12.33 5.78 22.77
CA LEU A 94 -12.20 4.97 21.55
C LEU A 94 -12.32 5.84 20.30
N ALA A 95 -13.25 6.80 20.28
CA ALA A 95 -13.42 7.71 19.16
C ALA A 95 -12.17 8.58 18.94
N SER A 96 -11.56 9.12 20.01
CA SER A 96 -10.32 9.89 19.91
C SER A 96 -9.16 9.03 19.44
N ALA A 97 -9.00 7.82 19.98
CA ALA A 97 -7.92 6.91 19.58
C ALA A 97 -8.04 6.44 18.12
N ARG A 98 -9.26 6.29 17.60
CA ARG A 98 -9.49 6.03 16.16
C ARG A 98 -9.02 7.20 15.30
N ALA A 99 -9.44 8.42 15.64
CA ALA A 99 -9.03 9.61 14.90
C ALA A 99 -7.51 9.81 14.92
N GLU A 100 -6.87 9.58 16.08
CA GLU A 100 -5.41 9.66 16.21
C GLU A 100 -4.70 8.61 15.35
N GLN A 101 -5.18 7.37 15.33
CA GLN A 101 -4.62 6.35 14.45
C GLN A 101 -4.75 6.72 12.97
N ASP A 102 -5.90 7.25 12.54
CA ASP A 102 -6.12 7.66 11.15
C ASP A 102 -5.17 8.79 10.75
N LEU A 103 -4.93 9.75 11.66
CA LEU A 103 -3.94 10.83 11.48
C LEU A 103 -2.52 10.26 11.33
N MET A 104 -2.09 9.38 12.22
CA MET A 104 -0.74 8.77 12.16
C MET A 104 -0.56 7.88 10.94
N MET A 105 -1.62 7.22 10.47
CA MET A 105 -1.59 6.47 9.22
C MET A 105 -1.40 7.39 8.02
N SER A 106 -2.09 8.53 7.98
CA SER A 106 -1.91 9.54 6.94
C SER A 106 -0.50 10.13 6.95
N ASP A 107 0.08 10.37 8.13
CA ASP A 107 1.45 10.88 8.30
C ASP A 107 2.52 9.87 7.85
N LEU A 108 2.30 8.58 8.13
CA LEU A 108 3.16 7.52 7.61
C LEU A 108 3.14 7.47 6.08
N HIS A 109 1.96 7.57 5.46
CA HIS A 109 1.85 7.58 4.00
C HIS A 109 2.50 8.82 3.38
N SER A 110 2.24 10.02 3.91
CA SER A 110 2.84 11.25 3.38
C SER A 110 4.37 11.25 3.51
N THR A 111 4.92 10.66 4.58
CA THR A 111 6.35 10.48 4.76
C THR A 111 6.93 9.54 3.70
N VAL A 112 6.27 8.42 3.41
CA VAL A 112 6.70 7.50 2.35
C VAL A 112 6.67 8.18 0.98
N ASP A 113 5.58 8.90 0.66
CA ASP A 113 5.43 9.60 -0.62
C ASP A 113 6.52 10.65 -0.82
N ARG A 114 6.81 11.46 0.19
CA ARG A 114 7.88 12.46 0.17
C ARG A 114 9.26 11.83 -0.05
N LEU A 115 9.57 10.72 0.63
CA LEU A 115 10.85 10.03 0.45
C LEU A 115 10.98 9.44 -0.96
N TRP A 116 9.89 8.96 -1.55
CA TRP A 116 9.87 8.53 -2.96
C TRP A 116 10.05 9.70 -3.92
N GLU A 117 9.41 10.83 -3.67
CA GLU A 117 9.56 12.04 -4.46
C GLU A 117 11.02 12.53 -4.45
N ASP A 118 11.64 12.62 -3.27
CA ASP A 118 13.04 13.02 -3.11
C ASP A 118 13.99 12.06 -3.86
N PHE A 119 13.69 10.76 -3.86
CA PHE A 119 14.45 9.76 -4.62
C PHE A 119 14.27 9.93 -6.13
N ASP A 120 13.03 10.09 -6.61
CA ASP A 120 12.73 10.24 -8.03
C ASP A 120 13.36 11.49 -8.65
N TYR A 121 13.50 12.55 -7.86
CA TYR A 121 14.17 13.79 -8.26
C TYR A 121 15.66 13.85 -7.87
N SER A 122 16.19 12.80 -7.24
CA SER A 122 17.61 12.75 -6.90
C SER A 122 18.47 12.75 -8.17
N GLN A 123 19.57 13.48 -8.14
CA GLN A 123 20.50 13.61 -9.28
C GLN A 123 20.94 12.24 -9.84
N PRO A 124 21.29 11.22 -9.02
CA PRO A 124 21.68 9.91 -9.53
C PRO A 124 20.58 9.20 -10.34
N VAL A 125 19.31 9.33 -9.93
CA VAL A 125 18.17 8.72 -10.63
C VAL A 125 17.87 9.45 -11.93
N VAL A 126 17.91 10.79 -11.91
CA VAL A 126 17.74 11.60 -13.12
C VAL A 126 18.83 11.29 -14.14
N ASP A 127 20.07 11.15 -13.69
CA ASP A 127 21.20 10.83 -14.57
C ASP A 127 21.10 9.39 -15.11
N ALA A 128 20.70 8.42 -14.28
CA ALA A 128 20.46 7.05 -14.73
C ALA A 128 19.34 6.95 -15.77
N ARG A 129 18.24 7.71 -15.60
CA ARG A 129 17.15 7.79 -16.60
C ARG A 129 17.63 8.37 -17.91
N LYS A 130 18.40 9.47 -17.88
CA LYS A 130 18.98 10.07 -19.09
C LYS A 130 19.92 9.11 -19.81
N GLU A 131 20.73 8.36 -19.05
CA GLU A 131 21.65 7.35 -19.60
C GLU A 131 20.88 6.18 -20.23
N GLU A 132 19.81 5.71 -19.59
CA GLU A 132 18.92 4.67 -20.11
C GLU A 132 18.22 5.12 -21.41
N ASP A 133 17.68 6.34 -21.43
CA ASP A 133 17.06 6.95 -22.61
C ASP A 133 18.06 7.10 -23.76
N ALA A 134 19.27 7.58 -23.47
CA ALA A 134 20.33 7.73 -24.46
C ALA A 134 20.77 6.38 -25.03
N ALA A 135 20.95 5.37 -24.18
CA ALA A 135 21.32 4.02 -24.59
C ALA A 135 20.21 3.36 -25.43
N TYR A 136 18.94 3.62 -25.11
CA TYR A 136 17.80 3.14 -25.89
C TYR A 136 17.79 3.77 -27.29
N LEU A 137 17.97 5.09 -27.39
CA LEU A 137 18.04 5.78 -28.68
C LEU A 137 19.23 5.31 -29.52
N GLU A 138 20.39 5.08 -28.91
CA GLU A 138 21.58 4.53 -29.58
C GLU A 138 21.31 3.11 -30.13
N TYR A 139 20.66 2.25 -29.33
CA TYR A 139 20.28 0.91 -29.77
C TYR A 139 19.25 0.93 -30.91
N ASP A 140 18.22 1.77 -30.83
CA ASP A 140 17.20 1.87 -31.88
C ASP A 140 17.80 2.40 -33.19
N ASP A 141 18.67 3.41 -33.14
CA ASP A 141 19.37 3.92 -34.32
C ASP A 141 20.28 2.86 -34.96
N ALA A 142 21.06 2.14 -34.15
CA ALA A 142 21.90 1.04 -34.64
C ALA A 142 21.06 -0.07 -35.28
N ARG A 143 19.98 -0.49 -34.63
CA ARG A 143 19.04 -1.50 -35.14
C ARG A 143 18.43 -1.05 -36.48
N ARG A 144 17.98 0.20 -36.56
CA ARG A 144 17.36 0.76 -37.76
C ARG A 144 18.30 0.73 -38.95
N LYS A 145 19.58 1.10 -38.77
CA LYS A 145 20.61 1.05 -39.82
C LYS A 145 20.85 -0.36 -40.34
N VAL A 146 20.88 -1.36 -39.45
CA VAL A 146 21.02 -2.77 -39.86
C VAL A 146 19.80 -3.25 -40.65
N LEU A 147 18.60 -2.93 -40.17
CA LEU A 147 17.35 -3.30 -40.86
C LEU A 147 17.19 -2.58 -42.20
N GLU A 148 17.64 -1.33 -42.31
CA GLU A 148 17.67 -0.59 -43.57
C GLU A 148 18.61 -1.28 -44.57
N SER A 149 19.80 -1.69 -44.13
CA SER A 149 20.70 -2.49 -44.97
C SER A 149 20.08 -3.81 -45.41
N LEU A 150 19.43 -4.54 -44.49
CA LEU A 150 18.74 -5.80 -44.77
C LEU A 150 17.57 -5.62 -45.74
N SER A 151 16.89 -4.47 -45.69
CA SER A 151 15.79 -4.15 -46.61
C SER A 151 16.20 -4.09 -48.08
N ASN A 152 17.49 -3.89 -48.38
CA ASN A 152 18.02 -3.92 -49.73
C ASN A 152 18.24 -5.35 -50.27
N ASP A 153 18.30 -6.36 -49.39
CA ASP A 153 18.46 -7.76 -49.77
C ASP A 153 17.23 -8.25 -50.57
N PRO A 154 17.41 -8.74 -51.82
CA PRO A 154 16.29 -9.23 -52.63
C PRO A 154 15.58 -10.42 -52.00
N THR A 155 16.28 -11.29 -51.27
CA THR A 155 15.70 -12.47 -50.62
C THR A 155 14.78 -12.08 -49.47
N TYR A 156 15.24 -11.16 -48.61
CA TYR A 156 14.45 -10.60 -47.53
C TYR A 156 13.19 -9.88 -48.04
N ARG A 157 13.34 -9.02 -49.06
CA ARG A 157 12.19 -8.35 -49.70
C ARG A 157 11.17 -9.34 -50.26
N ALA A 158 11.64 -10.41 -50.90
CA ALA A 158 10.76 -11.46 -51.40
C ALA A 158 9.97 -12.12 -50.25
N MET A 159 10.62 -12.48 -49.15
CA MET A 159 9.93 -13.06 -47.99
C MET A 159 8.90 -12.11 -47.38
N ILE A 160 9.24 -10.83 -47.18
CA ILE A 160 8.30 -9.84 -46.64
C ILE A 160 7.12 -9.65 -47.59
N SER A 161 7.35 -9.58 -48.90
CA SER A 161 6.27 -9.48 -49.89
C SER A 161 5.32 -10.68 -49.86
N LEU A 162 5.85 -11.89 -49.66
CA LEU A 162 5.06 -13.11 -49.50
C LEU A 162 4.25 -13.10 -48.19
N VAL A 163 4.84 -12.64 -47.09
CA VAL A 163 4.13 -12.50 -45.81
C VAL A 163 2.97 -11.52 -45.93
N VAL A 164 3.17 -10.38 -46.60
CA VAL A 164 2.14 -9.38 -46.83
C VAL A 164 1.04 -9.92 -47.75
N SER A 165 1.39 -10.59 -48.86
CA SER A 165 0.41 -11.15 -49.79
C SER A 165 -0.40 -12.29 -49.16
N LEU A 166 0.23 -13.18 -48.38
CA LEU A 166 -0.47 -14.22 -47.63
C LEU A 166 -1.36 -13.65 -46.52
N LYS A 167 -0.96 -12.53 -45.89
CA LYS A 167 -1.81 -11.80 -44.93
C LYS A 167 -3.04 -11.24 -45.62
N MET A 168 -2.88 -10.57 -46.77
CA MET A 168 -4.02 -10.05 -47.54
C MET A 168 -4.95 -11.19 -47.96
N LYS A 169 -4.40 -12.29 -48.46
CA LYS A 169 -5.18 -13.49 -48.81
C LYS A 169 -5.96 -14.07 -47.63
N LEU A 170 -5.39 -14.09 -46.42
CA LEU A 170 -6.10 -14.53 -45.22
C LEU A 170 -7.26 -13.60 -44.83
N GLU A 171 -7.11 -12.29 -45.03
CA GLU A 171 -8.21 -11.34 -44.77
C GLU A 171 -9.28 -11.43 -45.86
N ASP A 172 -8.90 -11.67 -47.12
CA ASP A 172 -9.83 -11.85 -48.25
C ASP A 172 -10.61 -13.17 -48.15
N GLU A 173 -9.94 -14.25 -47.73
CA GLU A 173 -10.55 -15.57 -47.51
C GLU A 173 -11.27 -15.68 -46.16
N ARG A 174 -11.32 -14.60 -45.38
CA ARG A 174 -11.94 -14.61 -44.05
C ARG A 174 -13.44 -14.90 -44.18
N PRO A 175 -13.94 -16.03 -43.66
CA PRO A 175 -15.31 -16.44 -43.86
C PRO A 175 -16.24 -15.52 -43.07
N THR A 176 -17.28 -15.00 -43.73
CA THR A 176 -18.32 -14.17 -43.09
C THR A 176 -19.36 -15.00 -42.33
N LYS A 177 -19.38 -16.33 -42.55
CA LYS A 177 -20.27 -17.32 -41.93
C LYS A 177 -19.45 -18.50 -41.42
N THR A 178 -20.12 -19.54 -40.90
CA THR A 178 -19.48 -20.78 -40.48
C THR A 178 -18.67 -21.39 -41.64
N PRO A 179 -17.34 -21.51 -41.54
CA PRO A 179 -16.52 -22.03 -42.62
C PRO A 179 -16.81 -23.49 -42.90
N THR A 180 -16.79 -23.87 -44.17
CA THR A 180 -16.79 -25.27 -44.59
C THR A 180 -15.45 -25.93 -44.19
N PRO A 181 -15.41 -27.27 -44.01
CA PRO A 181 -14.16 -27.97 -43.69
C PRO A 181 -13.03 -27.70 -44.70
N GLU A 182 -13.35 -27.57 -45.98
CA GLU A 182 -12.38 -27.27 -47.04
C GLU A 182 -11.82 -25.84 -46.94
N GLU A 183 -12.66 -24.84 -46.64
CA GLU A 183 -12.21 -23.46 -46.43
C GLU A 183 -11.30 -23.37 -45.20
N LEU A 184 -11.65 -24.10 -44.13
CA LEU A 184 -10.83 -24.17 -42.93
C LEU A 184 -9.46 -24.76 -43.23
N GLU A 185 -9.37 -25.84 -44.01
CA GLU A 185 -8.11 -26.45 -44.40
C GLU A 185 -7.23 -25.47 -45.21
N ARG A 186 -7.82 -24.74 -46.17
CA ARG A 186 -7.10 -23.72 -46.96
C ARG A 186 -6.60 -22.58 -46.07
N LEU A 187 -7.42 -22.09 -45.14
CA LEU A 187 -7.02 -21.04 -44.20
C LEU A 187 -5.85 -21.50 -43.33
N ILE A 188 -5.89 -22.74 -42.82
CA ILE A 188 -4.81 -23.33 -42.02
C ILE A 188 -3.54 -23.45 -42.86
N ALA A 189 -3.63 -23.94 -44.10
CA ALA A 189 -2.48 -24.06 -44.99
C ALA A 189 -1.85 -22.69 -45.29
N THR A 190 -2.66 -21.68 -45.63
CA THR A 190 -2.19 -20.31 -45.89
C THR A 190 -1.57 -19.69 -44.63
N ALA A 191 -2.16 -19.89 -43.46
CA ALA A 191 -1.61 -19.42 -42.19
C ALA A 191 -0.27 -20.08 -41.84
N THR A 192 -0.15 -21.39 -42.10
CA THR A 192 1.09 -22.15 -41.88
C THR A 192 2.21 -21.64 -42.78
N LEU A 193 1.91 -21.38 -44.06
CA LEU A 193 2.88 -20.79 -45.00
C LEU A 193 3.29 -19.37 -44.58
N LYS A 194 2.33 -18.53 -44.15
CA LYS A 194 2.66 -17.18 -43.66
C LYS A 194 3.60 -17.25 -42.46
N LEU A 195 3.34 -18.15 -41.52
CA LEU A 195 4.17 -18.35 -40.33
C LEU A 195 5.58 -18.81 -40.70
N SER A 196 5.73 -19.73 -41.66
CA SER A 196 7.06 -20.23 -42.07
C SER A 196 7.91 -19.15 -42.74
N TYR A 197 7.34 -18.33 -43.62
CA TYR A 197 8.05 -17.20 -44.23
C TYR A 197 8.35 -16.10 -43.23
N ALA A 198 7.41 -15.77 -42.33
CA ALA A 198 7.64 -14.78 -41.28
C ALA A 198 8.75 -15.22 -40.31
N SER A 199 8.77 -16.52 -39.95
CA SER A 199 9.85 -17.11 -39.15
C SER A 199 11.20 -17.00 -39.86
N SER A 200 11.26 -17.30 -41.17
CA SER A 200 12.49 -17.20 -41.95
C SER A 200 13.01 -15.75 -42.05
N ALA A 201 12.12 -14.78 -42.30
CA ALA A 201 12.46 -13.36 -42.31
C ALA A 201 12.96 -12.90 -40.93
N SER A 202 12.31 -13.34 -39.84
CA SER A 202 12.71 -13.02 -38.47
C SER A 202 14.08 -13.63 -38.12
N ALA A 203 14.38 -14.83 -38.65
CA ALA A 203 15.70 -15.44 -38.50
C ALA A 203 16.79 -14.63 -39.23
N MET A 204 16.49 -14.09 -40.41
CA MET A 204 17.42 -13.19 -41.13
C MET A 204 17.66 -11.88 -40.36
N GLU A 205 16.60 -11.25 -39.84
CA GLU A 205 16.72 -10.04 -39.01
C GLU A 205 17.57 -10.30 -37.77
N SER A 206 17.29 -11.38 -37.04
CA SER A 206 18.04 -11.71 -35.83
C SER A 206 19.51 -12.05 -36.12
N ALA A 207 19.81 -12.77 -37.21
CA ALA A 207 21.17 -13.03 -37.65
C ALA A 207 21.91 -11.73 -38.04
N ALA A 208 21.25 -10.82 -38.75
CA ALA A 208 21.83 -9.53 -39.12
C ALA A 208 22.13 -8.66 -37.88
N LEU A 209 21.21 -8.60 -36.92
CA LEU A 209 21.40 -7.85 -35.66
C LEU A 209 22.47 -8.49 -34.76
N ALA A 210 22.60 -9.82 -34.78
CA ALA A 210 23.64 -10.53 -34.04
C ALA A 210 25.04 -10.31 -34.62
N ALA A 211 25.14 -10.15 -35.94
CA ALA A 211 26.41 -9.93 -36.64
C ALA A 211 26.95 -8.49 -36.51
N ASP A 212 26.09 -7.50 -36.24
CA ASP A 212 26.50 -6.09 -36.14
C ASP A 212 27.02 -5.75 -34.73
N GLU A 213 28.31 -5.42 -34.64
CA GLU A 213 28.97 -5.06 -33.37
C GLU A 213 28.38 -3.81 -32.72
N ARG A 214 27.89 -2.84 -33.50
CA ARG A 214 27.30 -1.60 -32.95
C ARG A 214 26.00 -1.92 -32.24
N VAL A 215 25.15 -2.76 -32.83
CA VAL A 215 23.91 -3.23 -32.18
C VAL A 215 24.23 -3.97 -30.88
N GLN A 216 25.22 -4.87 -30.88
CA GLN A 216 25.63 -5.59 -29.67
C GLN A 216 26.16 -4.65 -28.59
N SER A 217 27.01 -3.69 -28.96
CA SER A 217 27.57 -2.71 -28.02
C SER A 217 26.50 -1.78 -27.43
N ALA A 218 25.56 -1.30 -28.24
CA ALA A 218 24.46 -0.45 -27.80
C ALA A 218 23.47 -1.23 -26.92
N HIS A 219 23.19 -2.49 -27.26
CA HIS A 219 22.40 -3.39 -26.42
C HIS A 219 23.06 -3.62 -25.06
N ALA A 220 24.37 -3.88 -25.02
CA ALA A 220 25.10 -4.04 -23.77
C ALA A 220 25.05 -2.77 -22.89
N ARG A 221 25.14 -1.58 -23.50
CA ARG A 221 24.97 -0.30 -22.80
C ARG A 221 23.56 -0.13 -22.25
N LEU A 222 22.53 -0.46 -23.02
CA LEU A 222 21.14 -0.41 -22.57
C LEU A 222 20.91 -1.33 -21.37
N VAL A 223 21.43 -2.56 -21.41
CA VAL A 223 21.35 -3.51 -20.29
C VAL A 223 22.08 -2.96 -19.06
N ALA A 224 23.29 -2.41 -19.23
CA ALA A 224 24.04 -1.83 -18.12
C ALA A 224 23.33 -0.61 -17.49
N ALA A 225 22.76 0.28 -18.31
CA ALA A 225 21.99 1.42 -17.83
C ALA A 225 20.73 0.96 -17.07
N GLY A 226 20.01 -0.04 -17.59
CA GLY A 226 18.87 -0.64 -16.89
C GLY A 226 19.25 -1.30 -15.55
N GLN A 227 20.39 -2.00 -15.49
CA GLN A 227 20.91 -2.56 -14.25
C GLN A 227 21.26 -1.47 -13.22
N LYS A 228 21.83 -0.35 -13.67
CA LYS A 228 22.11 0.81 -12.81
C LYS A 228 20.84 1.42 -12.24
N SER A 229 19.81 1.66 -13.06
CA SER A 229 18.48 2.10 -12.62
C SER A 229 17.87 1.14 -11.59
N ALA A 230 17.97 -0.17 -11.81
CA ALA A 230 17.48 -1.18 -10.87
C ALA A 230 18.27 -1.21 -9.56
N ALA A 231 19.59 -1.08 -9.61
CA ALA A 231 20.44 -1.03 -8.41
C ALA A 231 20.11 0.18 -7.54
N LEU A 232 19.93 1.37 -8.14
CA LEU A 232 19.54 2.58 -7.42
C LEU A 232 18.20 2.41 -6.68
N ARG A 233 17.21 1.77 -7.31
CA ARG A 233 15.92 1.46 -6.66
C ARG A 233 16.08 0.50 -5.49
N ALA A 234 16.84 -0.58 -5.67
CA ALA A 234 17.10 -1.55 -4.60
C ALA A 234 17.86 -0.92 -3.41
N ASP A 235 18.82 -0.03 -3.69
CA ASP A 235 19.53 0.74 -2.67
C ASP A 235 18.58 1.67 -1.91
N PHE A 236 17.70 2.37 -2.64
CA PHE A 236 16.70 3.23 -2.05
C PHE A 236 15.73 2.46 -1.14
N GLU A 237 15.17 1.34 -1.60
CA GLU A 237 14.27 0.50 -0.79
C GLU A 237 14.96 0.04 0.52
N ARG A 238 16.23 -0.36 0.46
CA ARG A 238 17.01 -0.70 1.65
C ARG A 238 17.24 0.49 2.57
N SER A 239 17.46 1.69 2.01
CA SER A 239 17.66 2.92 2.76
C SER A 239 16.35 3.42 3.41
N LEU A 240 15.22 3.25 2.73
CA LEU A 240 13.89 3.67 3.19
C LEU A 240 13.55 3.04 4.54
N HIS A 241 13.78 1.73 4.67
CA HIS A 241 13.55 1.00 5.92
C HIS A 241 14.49 1.40 7.08
N ARG A 242 15.61 2.05 6.76
CA ARG A 242 16.59 2.53 7.75
C ARG A 242 16.47 4.03 7.99
N SER A 243 15.63 4.73 7.24
CA SER A 243 15.43 6.16 7.38
C SER A 243 14.87 6.47 8.77
N PRO A 244 15.49 7.39 9.53
CA PRO A 244 15.00 7.75 10.86
C PRO A 244 13.59 8.33 10.82
N GLU A 245 13.23 9.04 9.74
CA GLU A 245 11.89 9.60 9.56
C GLU A 245 10.82 8.52 9.36
N PHE A 246 11.09 7.55 8.49
CA PHE A 246 10.20 6.41 8.29
C PHE A 246 10.03 5.59 9.57
N LEU A 247 11.12 5.35 10.30
CA LEU A 247 11.08 4.63 11.56
C LEU A 247 10.30 5.40 12.64
N ALA A 248 10.42 6.73 12.70
CA ALA A 248 9.66 7.56 13.61
C ALA A 248 8.16 7.53 13.28
N ALA A 249 7.78 7.78 12.02
CA ALA A 249 6.38 7.73 11.58
C ALA A 249 5.75 6.35 11.81
N ARG A 250 6.50 5.27 11.54
CA ARG A 250 6.05 3.89 11.80
C ARG A 250 5.83 3.64 13.30
N ARG A 251 6.74 4.09 14.17
CA ARG A 251 6.57 3.98 15.62
C ARG A 251 5.32 4.73 16.09
N ASN A 252 5.12 5.96 15.62
CA ASN A 252 3.94 6.76 15.96
C ASN A 252 2.64 6.06 15.55
N TYR A 253 2.60 5.46 14.36
CA TYR A 253 1.46 4.66 13.91
C TYR A 253 1.23 3.42 14.79
N ASP A 254 2.30 2.67 15.10
CA ASP A 254 2.21 1.48 15.95
C ASP A 254 1.73 1.84 17.37
N ASP A 255 2.20 2.96 17.94
CA ASP A 255 1.76 3.48 19.24
C ASP A 255 0.28 3.87 19.22
N ALA A 256 -0.18 4.60 18.20
CA ALA A 256 -1.57 4.98 18.04
C ALA A 256 -2.49 3.74 17.85
N ARG A 257 -2.00 2.71 17.15
CA ARG A 257 -2.71 1.43 17.02
C ARG A 257 -2.84 0.72 18.37
N VAL A 258 -1.79 0.70 19.19
CA VAL A 258 -1.85 0.15 20.55
C VAL A 258 -2.84 0.95 21.40
N MET A 259 -2.82 2.28 21.31
CA MET A 259 -3.76 3.15 22.01
C MET A 259 -5.23 2.90 21.60
N ARG A 260 -5.49 2.65 20.31
CA ARG A 260 -6.83 2.24 19.86
C ARG A 260 -7.25 0.91 20.49
N LEU A 261 -6.36 -0.08 20.47
CA LEU A 261 -6.67 -1.42 21.01
C LEU A 261 -6.94 -1.36 22.52
N THR A 262 -6.18 -0.56 23.27
CA THR A 262 -6.42 -0.40 24.71
C THR A 262 -7.73 0.35 25.00
N ALA A 263 -8.07 1.37 24.20
CA ALA A 263 -9.34 2.08 24.32
C ALA A 263 -10.55 1.19 23.97
N ASP A 264 -10.41 0.30 23.00
CA ASP A 264 -11.42 -0.68 22.59
C ASP A 264 -11.67 -1.70 23.72
N ALA A 265 -10.60 -2.29 24.26
CA ALA A 265 -10.69 -3.20 25.40
C ALA A 265 -11.29 -2.53 26.65
N PHE A 266 -10.96 -1.25 26.89
CA PHE A 266 -11.57 -0.47 27.98
C PHE A 266 -13.07 -0.27 27.78
N LEU A 267 -13.52 0.00 26.54
CA LEU A 267 -14.94 0.09 26.22
C LEU A 267 -15.66 -1.24 26.44
N ASP A 268 -15.09 -2.34 25.97
CA ASP A 268 -15.67 -3.68 26.18
C ASP A 268 -15.82 -4.00 27.66
N GLY A 269 -14.78 -3.71 28.46
CA GLY A 269 -14.82 -3.86 29.91
C GLY A 269 -15.90 -2.99 30.57
N ALA A 270 -16.02 -1.73 30.16
CA ALA A 270 -17.02 -0.80 30.69
C ALA A 270 -18.45 -1.24 30.34
N VAL A 271 -18.69 -1.73 29.12
CA VAL A 271 -19.99 -2.24 28.69
C VAL A 271 -20.37 -3.51 29.48
N ASN A 272 -19.43 -4.46 29.64
CA ASN A 272 -19.67 -5.66 30.43
C ASN A 272 -19.96 -5.33 31.91
N ALA A 273 -19.17 -4.44 32.52
CA ALA A 273 -19.40 -4.00 33.90
C ALA A 273 -20.79 -3.35 34.07
N ARG A 274 -21.20 -2.49 33.13
CA ARG A 274 -22.55 -1.92 33.09
C ARG A 274 -23.60 -3.02 33.05
N ASP A 275 -23.47 -4.00 32.18
CA ASP A 275 -24.48 -5.04 31.97
C ASP A 275 -24.64 -5.93 33.21
N VAL A 276 -23.54 -6.33 33.83
CA VAL A 276 -23.55 -7.07 35.11
C VAL A 276 -24.19 -6.24 36.22
N ALA A 277 -23.84 -4.97 36.33
CA ALA A 277 -24.36 -4.11 37.39
C ALA A 277 -25.86 -3.83 37.22
N MET A 278 -26.34 -3.63 35.98
CA MET A 278 -27.76 -3.50 35.66
C MET A 278 -28.53 -4.79 35.95
N ALA A 279 -27.96 -5.96 35.60
CA ALA A 279 -28.58 -7.25 35.91
C ALA A 279 -28.69 -7.49 37.43
N TYR A 280 -27.65 -7.11 38.19
CA TYR A 280 -27.65 -7.21 39.65
C TYR A 280 -28.66 -6.25 40.29
N ALA A 281 -28.73 -5.00 39.85
CA ALA A 281 -29.73 -4.03 40.31
C ALA A 281 -31.15 -4.54 40.04
N TYR A 282 -31.41 -5.08 38.84
CA TYR A 282 -32.71 -5.70 38.53
C TYR A 282 -33.01 -6.91 39.41
N TYR A 283 -32.01 -7.76 39.68
CA TYR A 283 -32.16 -8.91 40.58
C TYR A 283 -32.57 -8.47 41.99
N ILE A 284 -31.87 -7.50 42.59
CA ILE A 284 -32.22 -6.98 43.92
C ILE A 284 -33.65 -6.43 43.93
N HIS A 285 -34.01 -5.56 42.98
CA HIS A 285 -35.35 -4.98 42.93
C HIS A 285 -36.46 -6.00 42.69
N ARG A 286 -36.19 -7.09 41.95
CA ARG A 286 -37.16 -8.15 41.73
C ARG A 286 -37.41 -9.00 42.98
N PHE A 287 -36.38 -9.23 43.79
CA PHE A 287 -36.44 -10.08 44.98
C PHE A 287 -36.55 -9.30 46.29
N ASP A 288 -36.72 -7.98 46.23
CA ASP A 288 -37.04 -7.16 47.38
C ASP A 288 -38.47 -7.48 47.87
N GLN A 289 -38.54 -8.47 48.77
CA GLN A 289 -39.78 -8.96 49.38
C GLN A 289 -40.53 -7.87 50.16
N TYR A 290 -39.88 -6.74 50.48
CA TYR A 290 -40.51 -5.63 51.21
C TYR A 290 -41.25 -4.64 50.30
N SER A 291 -41.01 -4.68 48.99
CA SER A 291 -41.63 -3.75 48.03
C SER A 291 -43.07 -4.12 47.62
N TYR A 292 -43.56 -5.32 47.99
CA TYR A 292 -44.93 -5.76 47.76
C TYR A 292 -45.58 -6.32 49.04
N SER A 293 -45.77 -5.48 50.06
CA SER A 293 -46.92 -5.63 50.96
C SER A 293 -48.02 -4.66 50.53
N PRO A 294 -48.83 -4.97 49.50
CA PRO A 294 -49.94 -4.12 49.07
C PRO A 294 -51.14 -4.15 50.04
N GLY A 295 -50.97 -4.63 51.28
CA GLY A 295 -52.10 -5.14 52.07
C GLY A 295 -52.12 -4.88 53.57
N LEU A 296 -51.19 -4.13 54.14
CA LEU A 296 -51.33 -3.61 55.52
C LEU A 296 -51.23 -2.08 55.42
N LEU A 297 -52.25 -1.36 54.95
CA LEU A 297 -53.39 -1.00 55.81
C LEU A 297 -52.98 -1.02 57.30
N SER A 298 -52.19 -0.04 57.72
CA SER A 298 -52.55 0.67 58.93
C SER A 298 -53.45 1.84 58.51
N PRO A 299 -54.79 1.72 58.61
CA PRO A 299 -55.71 2.80 58.26
C PRO A 299 -55.76 3.89 59.34
N GLY A 300 -54.83 3.91 60.29
CA GLY A 300 -54.91 4.77 61.45
C GLY A 300 -53.56 5.36 61.80
N LEU A 301 -53.57 6.68 62.00
CA LEU A 301 -52.57 7.48 62.71
C LEU A 301 -51.31 7.85 61.92
N TYR A 302 -51.32 9.01 61.26
CA TYR A 302 -50.66 10.18 61.82
C TYR A 302 -51.17 11.47 61.15
N TYR A 303 -52.20 12.04 61.77
CA TYR A 303 -52.48 13.47 61.72
C TYR A 303 -51.32 14.21 62.43
N GLY A 304 -50.80 15.26 61.82
CA GLY A 304 -49.79 16.16 62.40
C GLY A 304 -49.07 16.93 61.29
N ALA A 305 -49.68 17.94 60.70
CA ALA A 305 -49.61 19.34 61.15
C ALA A 305 -48.18 19.91 61.14
N GLY A 306 -47.95 20.92 60.28
CA GLY A 306 -46.75 21.76 60.29
C GLY A 306 -46.27 22.14 58.90
N TYR A 307 -46.87 23.17 58.26
CA TYR A 307 -46.21 24.47 57.99
C TYR A 307 -44.78 24.30 57.41
N GLY A 308 -44.50 24.54 56.13
CA GLY A 308 -44.83 25.72 55.34
C GLY A 308 -43.54 26.47 55.05
N TYR A 309 -43.20 26.69 53.77
CA TYR A 309 -42.67 27.96 53.26
C TYR A 309 -42.49 27.88 51.74
N TYR A 310 -43.27 28.71 51.04
CA TYR A 310 -42.95 29.17 49.69
C TYR A 310 -41.81 30.19 49.81
N GLY A 311 -40.77 30.07 48.99
CA GLY A 311 -39.68 31.05 48.94
C GLY A 311 -38.82 30.90 47.69
N ARG A 312 -39.18 31.70 46.68
CA ARG A 312 -38.46 32.16 45.47
C ARG A 312 -37.10 31.56 45.13
#